data_AF-A0A3L7QDJ9-F1
#
_entry.id   AF-A0A3L7QDJ9-F1
#
_cell.length_a   1.000
_cell.length_b   1.000
_cell.length_c   1.000
_cell.angle_alpha   90.00
_cell.angle_beta   90.00
_cell.angle_gamma   90.00
#
_symmetry.space_group_name_H-M   'P 1'
#
loop_
_entity.id
_entity.type
_entity.pdbx_description
1 polymer ?
#
loop_
_entity_poly.entity_id
_entity_poly.type
_entity_poly.pdbx_seq_one_letter_code
_entity_poly.pdbx_strand_id
1 'polypeptide(L)' 'MFKHGPSTISGPVSRTGKKWKSQPKAVSKRKNEGAPIRQDLVSRVRQEIAAGTYDTPEKFELALDKMLGELDLG' A
#
# COMPACT_ATOMS: atom_id res chain seq x y z
N MET A 1 -42.16 13.42 -16.90
CA MET A 1 -41.00 12.52 -16.64
C MET A 1 -39.79 13.09 -17.35
N PHE A 2 -38.86 13.71 -16.62
CA PHE A 2 -37.64 14.26 -17.22
C PHE A 2 -36.57 13.17 -17.24
N LYS A 3 -36.11 12.80 -18.45
CA LYS A 3 -34.99 11.88 -18.64
C LYS A 3 -33.71 12.71 -18.64
N HIS A 4 -32.85 12.52 -17.65
CA HIS A 4 -31.50 13.09 -17.68
C HIS A 4 -30.59 12.19 -18.51
N GLY A 5 -29.78 12.77 -19.40
CA GLY A 5 -28.70 12.06 -20.08
C GLY A 5 -27.61 11.64 -19.08
N PRO A 6 -26.68 10.74 -19.45
CA PRO A 6 -25.63 10.29 -18.56
C PRO A 6 -24.86 11.52 -18.05
N SER A 7 -24.99 11.79 -16.75
CA SER A 7 -24.28 12.87 -16.09
C SER A 7 -22.80 12.70 -16.35
N THR A 8 -22.26 13.52 -17.24
CA THR A 8 -20.83 13.76 -17.34
C THR A 8 -20.43 14.52 -16.10
N ILE A 9 -20.30 13.80 -14.98
CA ILE A 9 -19.41 14.20 -13.90
C ILE A 9 -18.04 14.27 -14.56
N SER A 10 -17.72 15.46 -15.07
CA SER A 10 -16.38 15.83 -15.44
C SER A 10 -15.66 16.05 -14.12
N GLY A 11 -15.07 14.98 -13.57
CA GLY A 11 -14.00 15.13 -12.60
C GLY A 11 -12.85 15.97 -13.20
N PRO A 12 -11.88 16.42 -12.40
CA PRO A 12 -10.85 17.40 -12.80
C PRO A 12 -9.78 16.80 -13.72
N VAL A 13 -10.16 15.89 -14.61
CA VAL A 13 -9.32 15.41 -15.71
C VAL A 13 -9.82 16.08 -16.98
N SER A 14 -9.59 17.39 -17.10
CA SER A 14 -9.77 18.12 -18.35
C SER A 14 -9.03 17.38 -19.47
N ARG A 15 -9.71 17.06 -20.58
CA ARG A 15 -9.11 16.39 -21.77
C ARG A 15 -7.92 17.15 -22.38
N THR A 16 -7.68 18.38 -21.94
CA THR A 16 -6.59 19.28 -22.38
C THR A 16 -5.58 19.61 -21.28
N GLY A 17 -5.71 19.04 -20.08
CA GLY A 17 -4.74 19.20 -19.00
C GLY A 17 -3.50 18.36 -19.26
N LYS A 18 -2.31 18.97 -19.19
CA LYS A 18 -1.01 18.29 -19.24
C LYS A 18 -1.06 17.08 -18.31
N LYS A 19 -0.98 15.86 -18.88
CA LYS A 19 -0.91 14.63 -18.09
C LYS A 19 0.22 14.81 -17.09
N TRP A 20 -0.10 14.59 -15.83
CA TRP A 20 0.88 14.61 -14.75
C TRP A 20 2.02 13.71 -15.22
N LYS A 21 3.21 14.28 -15.41
CA LYS A 21 4.39 13.48 -15.70
C LYS A 21 4.62 12.70 -14.42
N SER A 22 4.10 11.48 -14.37
CA SER A 22 4.49 10.49 -13.38
C SER A 22 6.01 10.42 -13.46
N GLN A 23 6.68 11.03 -12.48
CA GLN A 23 8.04 10.63 -12.19
C GLN A 23 7.97 9.12 -11.97
N PRO A 24 8.78 8.30 -12.65
CA PRO A 24 8.85 6.89 -12.30
C PRO A 24 9.49 6.82 -10.92
N LYS A 25 8.69 6.92 -9.86
CA LYS A 25 9.09 6.36 -8.58
C LYS A 25 9.24 4.88 -8.88
N ALA A 26 10.48 4.39 -8.84
CA ALA A 26 10.80 2.99 -9.05
C ALA A 26 9.86 2.18 -8.16
N VAL A 27 8.78 1.64 -8.75
CA VAL A 27 7.92 0.68 -8.09
C VAL A 27 8.86 -0.47 -7.79
N SER A 28 9.19 -0.64 -6.52
CA SER A 28 9.94 -1.80 -6.07
C SER A 28 9.19 -3.00 -6.62
N LYS A 29 9.84 -3.76 -7.52
CA LYS A 29 9.30 -5.02 -8.04
C LYS A 29 8.73 -5.77 -6.83
N ARG A 30 7.41 -6.01 -6.79
CA ARG A 30 6.85 -7.04 -5.91
C ARG A 30 7.43 -8.36 -6.38
N LYS A 31 8.62 -8.67 -5.87
CA LYS A 31 9.44 -9.80 -6.28
C LYS A 31 9.05 -10.97 -5.40
N ASN A 32 7.99 -11.70 -5.79
CA ASN A 32 7.81 -13.14 -5.52
C ASN A 32 6.40 -13.66 -5.86
N GLU A 33 5.86 -13.33 -7.02
CA GLU A 33 4.74 -14.13 -7.55
C GLU A 33 5.34 -15.44 -8.09
N GLY A 34 5.36 -16.49 -7.26
CA GLY A 34 5.78 -17.85 -7.65
C GLY A 34 7.04 -18.42 -6.97
N ALA A 35 7.73 -17.67 -6.11
CA ALA A 35 8.81 -18.28 -5.32
C ALA A 35 8.24 -19.12 -4.17
N PRO A 36 8.87 -20.27 -3.85
CA PRO A 36 8.43 -21.11 -2.75
C PRO A 36 8.46 -20.34 -1.42
N ILE A 37 7.44 -20.58 -0.59
CA ILE A 37 7.38 -20.04 0.77
C ILE A 37 8.55 -20.63 1.57
N ARG A 38 9.30 -19.77 2.25
CA ARG A 38 10.38 -20.18 3.16
C ARG A 38 9.79 -20.71 4.47
N GLN A 39 9.40 -21.98 4.49
CA GLN A 39 8.73 -22.62 5.63
C GLN A 39 9.53 -22.53 6.93
N ASP A 40 10.86 -22.61 6.85
CA ASP A 40 11.74 -22.48 8.03
C ASP A 40 11.62 -21.09 8.67
N LEU A 41 11.61 -20.04 7.83
CA LEU A 41 11.45 -18.66 8.30
C LEU A 41 10.07 -18.46 8.94
N VAL A 42 9.02 -19.01 8.32
CA VAL A 42 7.65 -18.94 8.86
C VAL A 42 7.57 -19.62 10.22
N SER A 43 8.18 -20.80 10.35
CA SER A 43 8.18 -21.57 11.60
C SER A 43 8.89 -20.83 12.72
N ARG A 44 10.06 -20.25 12.43
CA ARG A 44 10.80 -19.40 13.39
C ARG A 44 10.00 -18.18 13.82
N VAL A 45 9.44 -17.44 12.86
CA VAL A 45 8.66 -16.23 13.17
C VAL A 45 7.43 -16.57 14.01
N ARG A 46 6.74 -17.70 13.74
CA ARG A 46 5.62 -18.15 14.58
C ARG A 46 6.04 -18.44 16.03
N GLN A 47 7.22 -19.03 16.24
CA GLN A 47 7.76 -19.26 17.57
C GLN A 47 8.07 -17.93 18.28
N GLU A 48 8.69 -16.97 17.59
CA GLU A 48 8.97 -15.64 18.14
C GLU A 48 7.69 -14.89 18.53
N ILE A 49 6.62 -15.03 17.74
CA ILE A 49 5.29 -14.46 18.06
C ILE A 49 4.69 -15.12 19.29
N ALA A 50 4.70 -16.46 19.34
CA ALA A 50 4.19 -17.21 20.49
C ALA A 50 4.95 -16.91 21.78
N ALA A 51 6.27 -16.65 21.67
CA ALA A 51 7.12 -16.22 22.79
C ALA A 51 6.95 -14.74 23.16
N GLY A 52 6.20 -13.96 22.37
CA GLY A 52 6.03 -12.52 22.57
C GLY A 52 7.30 -11.70 22.30
N THR A 53 8.29 -12.27 21.60
CA THR A 53 9.57 -11.60 21.29
C THR A 53 9.63 -11.05 19.87
N TYR A 54 8.60 -11.31 19.06
CA TYR A 54 8.53 -10.81 17.69
C TYR A 54 8.26 -9.31 17.65
N ASP A 55 7.32 -8.84 18.47
CA ASP A 55 6.91 -7.45 18.49
C ASP A 55 7.71 -6.67 19.54
N THR A 56 8.63 -5.83 19.08
CA THR A 56 9.42 -4.96 19.96
C THR A 56 8.85 -3.55 19.95
N PRO A 57 9.08 -2.73 21.00
CA PRO A 57 8.64 -1.33 21.03
C PRO A 57 9.05 -0.56 19.77
N GLU A 58 10.29 -0.73 19.31
CA GLU A 58 10.83 -0.03 18.14
C GLU A 58 10.12 -0.44 16.85
N LYS A 59 9.73 -1.72 16.72
CA LYS A 59 8.93 -2.18 15.58
C LYS A 59 7.53 -1.59 15.60
N PHE A 60 6.94 -1.44 16.79
CA PHE A 60 5.62 -0.82 16.93
C PHE A 60 5.64 0.66 16.58
N GLU A 61 6.56 1.44 17.14
CA GLU A 61 6.70 2.87 16.81
C GLU A 61 6.89 3.06 15.29
N LEU A 62 7.80 2.28 14.68
CA LEU A 62 8.02 2.34 13.24
C LEU A 62 6.78 1.94 12.42
N ALA A 63 5.99 0.98 12.90
CA ALA A 63 4.75 0.57 12.23
C ALA A 63 3.69 1.66 12.33
N LEU A 64 3.56 2.30 13.49
CA LEU A 64 2.63 3.41 13.72
C LEU A 64 2.99 4.63 12.87
N ASP A 65 4.26 5.03 12.84
CA ASP A 65 4.76 6.14 12.03
C ASP A 65 4.44 5.95 10.53
N LYS A 66 4.66 4.73 10.02
CA LYS A 66 4.35 4.40 8.63
C LYS A 66 2.86 4.46 8.35
N MET A 67 2.04 3.91 9.26
CA MET A 67 0.58 3.90 9.10
C MET A 67 0.00 5.32 9.10
N LEU A 68 0.46 6.17 10.01
CA LEU A 68 0.02 7.58 10.08
C LEU A 68 0.53 8.39 8.88
N GLY A 69 1.78 8.17 8.46
CA GLY A 69 2.32 8.81 7.27
C GLY A 69 1.57 8.44 5.98
N GLU A 70 0.96 7.25 5.90
CA GLU A 70 0.07 6.87 4.79
C GLU A 70 -1.31 7.54 4.89
N LEU A 71 -1.83 7.79 6.10
CA LEU A 71 -3.13 8.44 6.33
C LEU A 71 -3.10 9.95 6.05
N ASP A 72 -2.01 10.65 6.38
CA ASP A 72 -1.84 12.09 6.12
C ASP A 72 -1.65 12.41 4.62
N LEU A 73 -1.45 11.40 3.77
CA LEU A 73 -1.33 11.53 2.32
C LEU A 73 -2.67 11.31 1.57
N GLY A 74 -3.80 11.34 2.30
CA GLY A 74 -5.17 11.24 1.77
C GLY A 74 -5.77 12.55 1.29
#